data_AF-A0A9C7VJF5-F1
#
_entry.id   AF-A0A9C7VJF5-F1
#
_cell.length_a   1.000
_cell.length_b   1.000
_cell.length_c   1.000
_cell.angle_alpha   90.00
_cell.angle_beta   90.00
_cell.angle_gamma   90.00
#
_symmetry.space_group_name_H-M   'P 1'
#
loop_
_entity.id
_entity.type
_entity.pdbx_description
1 polymer ?
#
loop_
_entity_poly.entity_id
_entity_poly.type
_entity_poly.pdbx_seq_one_letter_code
_entity_poly.pdbx_strand_id
1 'polypeptide(L)'
;MNDLLMLDKYFPEGNLEGGIELANRLDWGITVQMAGEGYVVSSGDEPILRAEHKDALQSFIYGLGLAYAILPEKVFISLEKALKDL
;
A
#
# COMPACT_ATOMS: atom_id res chain seq x y z
N MET A 1 12.94 -8.30 15.79
CA MET A 1 11.93 -9.14 15.13
C MET A 1 11.09 -8.17 14.33
N ASN A 2 11.08 -8.24 13.00
CA ASN A 2 10.24 -7.35 12.18
C ASN A 2 8.83 -7.95 12.17
N ASP A 3 7.97 -7.45 13.04
CA ASP A 3 6.65 -8.04 13.37
C ASP A 3 5.57 -7.70 12.34
N LEU A 4 5.87 -7.81 11.05
CA LEU A 4 4.87 -7.70 9.97
C LEU A 4 4.46 -9.10 9.50
N LEU A 5 3.88 -9.87 10.44
CA LEU A 5 3.58 -11.31 10.33
C LEU A 5 2.70 -11.71 9.13
N MET A 6 2.04 -10.73 8.49
CA MET A 6 1.03 -10.97 7.46
C MET A 6 1.57 -10.73 6.05
N LEU A 7 2.80 -10.23 5.89
CA LEU A 7 3.38 -9.94 4.57
C LEU A 7 3.43 -11.20 3.69
N ASP A 8 4.14 -12.24 4.12
CA ASP A 8 4.31 -13.49 3.37
C ASP A 8 3.00 -14.17 2.99
N LYS A 9 1.93 -13.94 3.76
CA LYS A 9 0.65 -14.61 3.58
C LYS A 9 -0.29 -13.84 2.66
N TYR A 10 -0.29 -12.51 2.71
CA TYR A 10 -1.33 -11.69 2.09
C TYR A 10 -0.80 -10.75 1.01
N PHE A 11 0.48 -10.36 1.06
CA PHE A 11 1.01 -9.38 0.12
C PHE A 11 1.62 -10.12 -1.07
N PRO A 12 1.45 -9.62 -2.31
CA PRO A 12 2.23 -10.06 -3.45
C PRO A 12 3.72 -10.11 -3.10
N GLU A 13 4.38 -11.21 -3.47
CA GLU A 13 5.80 -11.44 -3.20
C GLU A 13 6.24 -11.43 -1.72
N GLY A 14 5.30 -11.31 -0.76
CA GLY A 14 5.59 -11.29 0.67
C GLY A 14 6.32 -10.04 1.16
N ASN A 15 6.21 -8.92 0.44
CA ASN A 15 6.95 -7.69 0.76
C ASN A 15 6.02 -6.45 0.79
N LEU A 16 6.54 -5.30 1.22
CA LEU A 16 5.74 -4.08 1.34
C LEU A 16 5.39 -3.47 -0.02
N GLU A 17 6.24 -3.69 -1.02
CA GLU A 17 6.01 -3.32 -2.41
C GLU A 17 4.74 -3.97 -2.97
N GLY A 18 4.45 -5.22 -2.59
CA GLY A 18 3.19 -5.88 -2.92
C GLY A 18 1.97 -5.21 -2.28
N GLY A 19 2.14 -4.56 -1.12
CA GLY A 19 1.07 -3.76 -0.50
C GLY A 19 0.76 -2.49 -1.30
N ILE A 20 1.80 -1.86 -1.85
CA ILE A 20 1.67 -0.74 -2.78
C ILE A 20 1.00 -1.20 -4.07
N GLU A 21 1.41 -2.34 -4.62
CA GLU A 21 0.81 -2.93 -5.82
C GLU A 21 -0.70 -3.17 -5.63
N LEU A 22 -1.10 -3.78 -4.51
CA LEU A 22 -2.52 -4.02 -4.19
C LEU A 22 -3.32 -2.72 -4.11
N ALA A 23 -2.79 -1.70 -3.45
CA ALA A 23 -3.45 -0.39 -3.39
C ALA A 23 -3.57 0.23 -4.80
N ASN A 24 -2.51 0.12 -5.61
CA ASN A 24 -2.47 0.74 -6.95
C ASN A 24 -3.33 0.03 -7.97
N ARG A 25 -3.63 -1.26 -7.79
CA ARG A 25 -4.66 -1.96 -8.57
C ARG A 25 -6.06 -1.37 -8.37
N LEU A 26 -6.28 -0.65 -7.26
CA LEU A 26 -7.49 0.11 -6.97
C LEU A 26 -7.32 1.62 -7.22
N ASP A 27 -6.45 2.00 -8.16
CA ASP A 27 -6.23 3.37 -8.63
C ASP A 27 -5.82 4.40 -7.56
N TRP A 28 -5.25 3.96 -6.44
CA TRP A 28 -4.74 4.89 -5.42
C TRP A 28 -3.50 5.66 -5.85
N GLY A 29 -2.76 5.21 -6.87
CA GLY A 29 -1.58 5.91 -7.38
C GLY A 29 -0.49 6.16 -6.32
N ILE A 30 -0.33 5.24 -5.38
CA ILE A 30 0.63 5.31 -4.28
C ILE A 30 2.06 5.26 -4.82
N THR A 31 2.84 6.27 -4.45
CA THR A 31 4.28 6.34 -4.69
C THR A 31 5.00 6.71 -3.40
N VAL A 32 6.24 6.24 -3.27
CA VAL A 32 7.11 6.55 -2.12
C VAL A 32 8.39 7.18 -2.65
N GLN A 33 8.75 8.35 -2.12
CA GLN A 33 9.96 9.07 -2.49
C GLN A 33 10.74 9.42 -1.22
N MET A 34 12.07 9.33 -1.28
CA MET A 34 12.91 9.92 -0.23
C MET A 34 12.99 11.44 -0.42
N ALA A 35 12.83 12.19 0.66
CA ALA A 35 12.95 13.64 0.68
C ALA A 35 13.83 14.08 1.85
N GLY A 36 15.09 14.42 1.55
CA GLY A 36 16.10 14.69 2.57
C GLY A 36 16.39 13.43 3.38
N GLU A 37 16.20 13.51 4.70
CA GLU A 37 16.36 12.38 5.62
C GLU A 37 15.07 11.57 5.85
N GLY A 38 13.95 12.00 5.27
CA GLY A 38 12.63 11.36 5.43
C GLY A 38 12.08 10.74 4.16
N TYR A 39 10.81 10.33 4.26
CA TYR A 39 10.03 9.73 3.18
C TYR A 39 8.73 10.51 2.98
N VAL A 40 8.31 10.62 1.73
CA VAL A 40 7.01 11.17 1.34
C VAL A 40 6.25 10.08 0.59
N VAL A 41 5.05 9.78 1.05
CA VAL A 41 4.10 8.93 0.34
C VAL A 41 3.06 9.83 -0.30
N SER A 42 2.80 9.62 -1.59
CA SER A 42 1.84 10.41 -2.36
C SER A 42 0.81 9.51 -3.03
N SER A 43 -0.40 10.01 -3.21
CA SER A 43 -1.46 9.41 -4.04
C SER A 43 -1.61 10.29 -5.28
N GLY A 44 -1.11 9.80 -6.41
CA GLY A 44 -0.85 10.65 -7.57
C GLY A 44 0.13 11.76 -7.21
N ASP A 45 -0.27 13.01 -7.45
CA ASP A 45 0.56 14.20 -7.16
C ASP A 45 0.37 14.74 -5.72
N GLU A 46 -0.57 14.19 -4.95
CA GLU A 46 -0.91 14.71 -3.62
C GLU A 46 -0.16 13.95 -2.51
N PRO A 47 0.65 14.63 -1.66
CA PRO A 47 1.30 14.01 -0.53
C PRO A 47 0.29 13.62 0.56
N ILE A 48 0.24 12.33 0.92
CA ILE A 48 -0.68 11.80 1.94
C ILE A 48 0.02 11.44 3.26
N LEU A 49 1.34 11.25 3.24
CA LEU A 49 2.14 11.01 4.44
C LEU A 49 3.54 11.59 4.28
N ARG A 50 4.06 12.17 5.37
CA ARG A 50 5.50 12.41 5.55
C ARG A 50 5.96 11.61 6.75
N ALA A 51 6.99 10.79 6.56
CA ALA A 51 7.55 9.93 7.60
C ALA A 51 9.03 10.29 7.80
N GLU A 52 9.39 10.61 9.03
CA GLU A 52 10.79 10.93 9.38
C GLU A 52 11.65 9.67 9.50
N HIS A 53 11.03 8.52 9.71
CA HIS A 53 11.73 7.25 9.94
C HIS A 53 11.10 6.12 9.12
N LYS A 54 11.94 5.14 8.75
CA LYS A 54 11.54 3.99 7.93
C LYS A 54 10.41 3.19 8.56
N ASP A 55 10.42 3.01 9.88
CA ASP A 55 9.39 2.22 10.58
C ASP A 55 7.99 2.81 10.44
N ALA A 56 7.87 4.15 10.43
CA ALA A 56 6.60 4.84 10.22
C ALA A 56 6.09 4.65 8.79
N LEU A 57 6.98 4.76 7.79
CA LEU A 57 6.67 4.43 6.39
C LEU A 57 6.18 2.98 6.27
N GLN A 58 6.93 2.03 6.83
CA GLN A 58 6.60 0.60 6.73
C GLN A 58 5.27 0.29 7.40
N SER A 59 4.98 0.91 8.55
CA SER A 59 3.70 0.75 9.25
C SER A 59 2.52 1.27 8.43
N PHE A 60 2.69 2.41 7.76
CA PHE A 60 1.66 2.97 6.88
C PHE A 60 1.39 2.06 5.68
N ILE A 61 2.43 1.65 4.96
CA ILE A 61 2.29 0.77 3.79
C ILE A 61 1.72 -0.60 4.18
N TYR A 62 2.13 -1.12 5.34
CA TYR A 62 1.55 -2.35 5.88
C TYR A 62 0.05 -2.20 6.18
N GLY A 63 -0.37 -1.13 6.87
CA GLY A 63 -1.78 -0.89 7.15
C GLY A 63 -2.61 -0.76 5.87
N LEU A 64 -2.10 -0.01 4.89
CA LEU A 64 -2.75 0.21 3.61
C LEU A 64 -2.87 -1.10 2.80
N GLY A 65 -1.76 -1.82 2.62
CA GLY A 65 -1.76 -3.09 1.91
C GLY A 65 -2.66 -4.12 2.59
N LEU A 66 -2.65 -4.19 3.92
CA LEU A 66 -3.46 -5.15 4.68
C LEU A 66 -4.96 -4.89 4.52
N ALA A 67 -5.39 -3.63 4.47
CA ALA A 67 -6.80 -3.28 4.27
C ALA A 67 -7.38 -3.90 2.99
N TYR A 68 -6.55 -4.08 1.97
CA TYR A 68 -6.92 -4.66 0.69
C TYR A 68 -6.61 -6.16 0.58
N ALA A 69 -5.50 -6.60 1.17
CA ALA A 69 -5.02 -7.96 1.05
C ALA A 69 -5.91 -8.98 1.79
N ILE A 70 -6.67 -8.54 2.80
CA ILE A 70 -7.61 -9.40 3.54
C ILE A 70 -9.00 -9.48 2.91
N LEU A 71 -9.27 -8.68 1.87
CA LEU A 71 -10.58 -8.70 1.22
C LEU A 71 -10.81 -10.05 0.53
N PRO A 72 -12.02 -10.61 0.60
CA PRO A 72 -12.36 -11.76 -0.23
C PRO A 72 -12.12 -11.43 -1.71
N GLU A 73 -11.50 -12.33 -2.46
CA GLU A 73 -11.11 -12.10 -3.86
C GLU A 73 -12.25 -11.55 -4.72
N LYS A 74 -13.47 -12.08 -4.55
CA LYS A 74 -14.66 -11.62 -5.28
C LYS A 74 -15.00 -10.14 -5.00
N VAL A 75 -14.76 -9.67 -3.78
CA VAL A 75 -14.97 -8.26 -3.39
C VAL A 75 -13.90 -7.40 -4.02
N PHE A 76 -12.63 -7.80 -3.93
CA PHE A 76 -11.52 -7.06 -4.54
C PHE A 76 -11.72 -6.88 -6.05
N ILE A 77 -12.05 -7.97 -6.77
CA ILE A 77 -12.36 -7.94 -8.21
C ILE A 77 -13.56 -7.04 -8.51
N SER A 78 -14.57 -7.01 -7.63
CA SER A 78 -15.73 -6.13 -7.82
C SER A 78 -15.36 -4.65 -7.71
N LEU A 79 -14.45 -4.29 -6.79
CA LEU A 79 -13.93 -2.94 -6.65
C LEU A 79 -13.10 -2.53 -7.88
N GLU A 80 -12.20 -3.40 -8.34
CA GLU A 80 -11.40 -3.17 -9.55
C GLU A 80 -12.28 -2.95 -10.78
N LYS A 81 -13.40 -3.67 -10.90
CA LYS A 81 -14.35 -3.47 -12.00
C LYS A 81 -15.07 -2.14 -11.91
N ALA A 82 -15.56 -1.79 -10.71
CA ALA A 82 -16.27 -0.53 -10.50
C ALA A 82 -15.42 0.69 -10.86
N LEU A 83 -14.10 0.62 -10.65
CA LEU A 83 -13.17 1.70 -11.03
C LEU A 83 -13.02 1.85 -12.55
N LYS A 84 -13.06 0.76 -13.32
CA LYS A 84 -12.94 0.81 -14.80
C LYS A 84 -14.17 1.41 -15.49
N ASP A 85 -15.29 1.44 -14.79
CA ASP A 85 -16.56 1.96 -15.30
C ASP A 85 -16.76 3.46 -14.96
N LEU A 86 -15.81 4.09 -14.25
CA LEU A 86 -15.78 5.53 -13.93
C LEU A 86 -15.13 6.36 -15.05
#